data_AF-A0A2C9VDV8-F1
#
_entry.id   AF-A0A2C9VDV8-F1
#
_cell.length_a   1.000
_cell.length_b   1.000
_cell.length_c   1.000
_cell.angle_alpha   90.00
_cell.angle_beta   90.00
_cell.angle_gamma   90.00
#
_symmetry.space_group_name_H-M   'P 1'
#
loop_
_entity.id
_entity.type
_entity.pdbx_description
1 polymer ?
#
loop_
_entity_poly.entity_id
_entity_poly.type
_entity_poly.pdbx_seq_one_letter_code
_entity_poly.pdbx_strand_id
1 'polypeptide(L)'
;MELDIQRFLQNPDQQQFEFQHFPTSYLRLVENRVAQHYGLITMVQDNGIDGLANKILVKKTAQSRYPPVCLSEIPAKQLESDKPELLKIAIRPRPNKGSENESSEFGIKQSPVRSVEERKEYDRARARIFSSPSTFKFPLIP
;
A
#
# COMPACT_ATOMS: atom_id res chain seq x y z
N MET A 1 -4.09 3.54 19.61
CA MET A 1 -3.11 3.00 18.65
C MET A 1 -1.76 2.81 19.34
N GLU A 2 -0.91 3.85 19.47
CA GLU A 2 0.43 3.66 20.10
C GLU A 2 0.34 3.18 21.55
N LEU A 3 -0.55 3.75 22.35
CA LEU A 3 -0.77 3.33 23.74
C LEU A 3 -1.13 1.83 23.85
N ASP A 4 -1.86 1.29 22.87
CA ASP A 4 -2.25 -0.12 22.86
C ASP A 4 -1.03 -1.01 22.59
N ILE A 5 -0.12 -0.58 21.71
CA ILE A 5 1.15 -1.25 21.47
C ILE A 5 2.07 -1.19 22.69
N GLN A 6 2.15 -0.04 23.37
CA GLN A 6 2.93 0.11 24.60
C GLN A 6 2.43 -0.83 25.69
N ARG A 7 1.11 -0.89 25.91
CA ARG A 7 0.48 -1.86 26.83
C ARG A 7 0.79 -3.29 26.42
N PHE A 8 0.66 -3.62 25.14
CA PHE A 8 0.99 -4.95 24.64
C PHE A 8 2.45 -5.31 24.90
N LEU A 9 3.40 -4.40 24.67
CA LEU A 9 4.83 -4.62 24.93
C LEU A 9 5.11 -4.85 26.41
N GLN A 10 4.42 -4.14 27.32
CA GLN A 10 4.57 -4.29 28.76
C GLN A 10 4.13 -5.66 29.29
N ASN A 11 3.22 -6.36 28.59
CA ASN A 11 2.72 -7.68 29.00
C ASN A 11 3.58 -8.81 28.40
N PRO A 12 4.45 -9.50 29.17
CA PRO A 12 5.33 -10.55 28.62
C PRO A 12 4.58 -11.80 28.16
N ASP A 13 3.42 -12.09 28.75
CA ASP A 13 2.61 -13.28 28.47
C ASP A 13 1.94 -13.22 27.09
N GLN A 14 1.72 -12.01 26.57
CA GLN A 14 1.05 -11.82 25.29
C GLN A 14 2.07 -11.73 24.15
N GLN A 15 2.14 -12.78 23.32
CA GLN A 15 3.05 -12.86 22.17
C GLN A 15 2.46 -12.24 20.89
N GLN A 16 1.13 -12.17 20.80
CA GLN A 16 0.40 -11.65 19.66
C GLN A 16 -0.75 -10.75 20.10
N PHE A 17 -0.97 -9.70 19.33
CA PHE A 17 -2.01 -8.70 19.56
C PHE A 17 -2.77 -8.47 18.27
N GLU A 18 -4.10 -8.52 18.35
CA GLU A 18 -4.97 -8.26 17.21
C GLU A 18 -5.50 -6.83 17.34
N PHE A 19 -5.30 -6.05 16.29
CA PHE A 19 -5.91 -4.74 16.19
C PHE A 19 -7.40 -4.85 15.87
N GLN A 20 -8.16 -3.86 16.35
CA GLN A 20 -9.54 -3.68 15.93
C GLN A 20 -9.62 -3.56 14.40
N HIS A 21 -10.73 -4.02 13.81
CA HIS A 21 -10.96 -3.86 12.39
C HIS A 21 -11.04 -2.36 12.03
N PHE A 22 -10.16 -1.93 11.13
CA PHE A 22 -10.10 -0.55 10.67
C PHE A 22 -10.74 -0.40 9.28
N PRO A 23 -11.79 0.44 9.15
CA PRO A 23 -12.57 0.54 7.91
C PRO A 23 -11.80 1.23 6.77
N THR A 24 -10.84 2.10 7.09
CA THR A 24 -10.07 2.83 6.07
C THR A 24 -8.68 2.24 5.86
N SER A 25 -8.15 2.36 4.65
CA SER A 25 -6.76 2.00 4.35
C SER A 25 -5.75 2.86 5.11
N TYR A 26 -6.09 4.13 5.39
CA TYR A 26 -5.22 5.05 6.11
C TYR A 26 -5.00 4.61 7.57
N LEU A 27 -6.06 4.26 8.30
CA LEU A 27 -5.93 3.79 9.68
C LEU A 27 -5.09 2.50 9.75
N ARG A 28 -5.32 1.57 8.82
CA ARG A 28 -4.48 0.37 8.67
C ARG A 28 -3.01 0.70 8.41
N LEU A 29 -2.73 1.68 7.58
CA LEU A 29 -1.36 2.14 7.30
C LEU A 29 -0.71 2.75 8.54
N VAL A 30 -1.43 3.58 9.29
CA VAL A 30 -0.94 4.19 10.53
C VAL A 30 -0.54 3.11 11.51
N GLU A 31 -1.38 2.10 11.74
CA GLU A 31 -1.05 1.02 12.67
C GLU A 31 0.17 0.22 12.26
N ASN A 32 0.31 -0.07 10.96
CA ASN A 32 1.52 -0.71 10.44
C ASN A 32 2.76 0.14 10.72
N ARG A 33 2.68 1.47 10.53
CA ARG A 33 3.80 2.37 10.80
C ARG A 33 4.17 2.38 12.28
N VAL A 34 3.18 2.44 13.17
CA VAL A 34 3.45 2.42 14.62
C VAL A 34 4.04 1.07 15.00
N ALA A 35 3.47 -0.06 14.59
CA ALA A 35 4.01 -1.39 14.93
C ALA A 35 5.46 -1.60 14.44
N GLN A 36 5.76 -1.18 13.21
CA GLN A 36 7.12 -1.24 12.65
C GLN A 36 8.11 -0.39 13.43
N HIS A 37 7.68 0.78 13.92
CA HIS A 37 8.51 1.67 14.72
C HIS A 37 8.96 1.02 16.05
N TYR A 38 8.15 0.13 16.62
CA TYR A 38 8.49 -0.67 17.80
C TYR A 38 9.22 -2.00 17.46
N GLY A 39 9.58 -2.23 16.20
CA GLY A 39 10.24 -3.46 15.76
C GLY A 39 9.34 -4.70 15.83
N LEU A 40 8.03 -4.51 15.72
CA LEU A 40 7.05 -5.59 15.70
C LEU A 40 6.74 -6.02 14.26
N ILE A 41 6.39 -7.29 14.08
CA ILE A 41 5.94 -7.81 12.79
C ILE A 41 4.42 -7.68 12.70
N THR A 42 3.94 -7.08 11.61
CA THR A 42 2.52 -7.01 11.27
C THR A 42 2.18 -8.08 10.25
N MET A 43 1.00 -8.68 10.41
CA MET A 43 0.42 -9.66 9.51
C MET A 43 -1.04 -9.29 9.28
N VAL A 44 -1.54 -9.56 8.08
CA VAL A 44 -2.97 -9.39 7.78
C VAL A 44 -3.64 -10.75 7.94
N GLN A 45 -4.68 -10.78 8.75
CA GLN A 45 -5.53 -11.95 8.93
C GLN A 45 -6.82 -11.73 8.15
N ASP A 46 -6.94 -12.44 7.03
CA ASP A 46 -8.15 -12.47 6.21
C ASP A 46 -9.03 -13.62 6.70
N ASN A 47 -9.91 -13.34 7.66
CA ASN A 47 -10.90 -14.31 8.10
C ASN A 47 -12.03 -14.35 7.06
N GLY A 48 -11.89 -15.24 6.07
CA GLY A 48 -12.74 -15.36 4.88
C GLY A 48 -14.20 -15.76 5.10
N ILE A 49 -14.73 -15.63 6.31
CA ILE A 49 -16.09 -16.09 6.66
C ILE A 49 -17.14 -15.01 6.36
N ASP A 50 -16.76 -13.73 6.35
CA ASP A 50 -17.74 -12.63 6.26
C ASP A 50 -17.34 -11.50 5.28
N GLY A 51 -16.20 -11.64 4.58
CA GLY A 51 -15.72 -10.65 3.58
C GLY A 51 -15.45 -9.23 4.10
N LEU A 52 -15.74 -8.96 5.38
CA LEU A 52 -15.86 -7.62 5.95
C LEU A 52 -14.74 -7.25 6.92
N ALA A 53 -13.82 -8.15 7.27
CA ALA A 53 -12.83 -7.82 8.28
C ALA A 53 -11.45 -8.43 8.06
N ASN A 54 -10.66 -7.77 7.22
CA ASN A 54 -9.21 -7.94 7.24
C ASN A 54 -8.72 -7.29 8.53
N LYS A 55 -8.18 -8.10 9.44
CA LYS A 55 -7.66 -7.63 10.72
C LYS A 55 -6.14 -7.60 10.68
N ILE A 56 -5.54 -6.66 11.39
CA ILE A 56 -4.08 -6.59 11.49
C ILE A 56 -3.67 -7.29 12.77
N LEU A 57 -2.90 -8.37 12.64
CA LEU A 57 -2.26 -9.05 13.75
C LEU A 57 -0.84 -8.53 13.90
N VAL A 58 -0.40 -8.30 15.13
CA VAL A 58 0.95 -7.86 15.45
C VAL A 58 1.59 -8.84 16.42
N LYS A 59 2.83 -9.23 16.11
CA LYS A 59 3.55 -10.27 16.84
C LYS A 59 4.87 -9.74 17.37
N LYS A 60 5.19 -10.08 18.62
CA LYS A 60 6.49 -9.82 19.21
C LYS A 60 7.57 -10.62 18.49
N THR A 61 8.72 -10.01 18.34
CA THR A 61 9.90 -10.59 17.69
C THR A 61 11.12 -10.27 18.54
N ALA A 62 12.26 -10.94 18.31
CA ALA A 62 13.49 -10.64 19.06
C ALA A 62 13.98 -9.18 18.89
N GLN A 63 13.46 -8.48 17.89
CA GLN A 63 13.74 -7.08 17.58
C GLN A 63 12.76 -6.10 18.26
N SER A 64 11.73 -6.59 18.97
CA SER A 64 10.73 -5.74 19.61
C SER A 64 11.39 -4.91 20.70
N ARG A 65 11.47 -3.60 20.49
CA ARG A 65 12.15 -2.66 21.39
C ARG A 65 11.41 -1.34 21.40
N TYR A 66 11.56 -0.60 22.50
CA TYR A 66 11.06 0.76 22.57
C TYR A 66 11.89 1.66 21.65
N PRO A 67 11.25 2.44 20.77
CA PRO A 67 11.95 3.41 19.95
C PRO A 67 12.55 4.51 20.83
N PRO A 68 13.57 5.22 20.33
CA PRO A 68 14.22 6.30 21.09
C PRO A 68 13.30 7.51 21.34
N VAL A 69 12.22 7.65 20.58
CA VAL A 69 11.21 8.72 20.74
C VAL A 69 9.83 8.07 20.59
N CYS A 70 8.95 8.21 21.57
CA CYS A 70 7.55 7.77 21.43
C CYS A 70 6.66 8.90 20.90
N LEU A 71 5.62 8.59 20.12
CA LEU A 71 4.68 9.62 19.65
C LEU A 71 3.98 10.33 20.82
N SER A 72 3.76 9.63 21.93
CA SER A 72 3.25 10.20 23.19
C SER A 72 4.15 11.27 23.83
N GLU A 73 5.45 11.26 23.53
CA GLU A 73 6.42 12.23 24.08
C GLU A 73 6.53 13.49 23.23
N ILE A 74 6.11 13.42 21.97
CA ILE A 74 6.12 14.58 21.07
C ILE A 74 4.98 15.49 21.53
N PRO A 75 5.26 16.73 21.96
CA PRO A 75 4.21 17.66 22.31
C PRO A 75 3.32 17.84 21.09
N ALA A 76 2.04 17.47 21.22
CA ALA A 76 1.06 17.83 20.23
C ALA A 76 1.15 19.35 20.12
N LYS A 77 1.45 19.87 18.92
CA LYS A 77 1.20 21.28 18.65
C LYS A 77 -0.31 21.45 18.82
N GLN A 78 -0.73 21.81 20.04
CA GLN A 78 -2.06 22.32 20.30
C GLN A 78 -2.10 23.60 19.48
N LEU A 79 -2.50 23.47 18.22
CA LEU A 79 -2.93 24.61 17.45
C LEU A 79 -4.10 25.13 18.27
N GLU A 80 -3.91 26.31 18.87
CA GLU A 80 -4.90 27.03 19.65
C GLU A 80 -6.06 27.40 18.70
N SER A 81 -6.86 26.41 18.35
CA SER A 81 -8.07 26.55 17.57
C SER A 81 -9.08 25.52 18.04
N ASP A 82 -9.52 25.70 19.29
CA ASP A 82 -10.86 25.26 19.74
C ASP A 82 -11.98 26.13 19.12
N LYS A 83 -11.68 26.73 17.96
CA LYS A 83 -12.65 27.19 17.00
C LYS A 83 -12.44 26.30 15.79
N PRO A 84 -13.47 25.64 15.26
CA PRO A 84 -13.44 25.20 13.89
C PRO A 84 -13.39 26.47 13.05
N GLU A 85 -12.20 27.04 12.85
CA GLU A 85 -11.97 27.90 11.71
C GLU A 85 -12.26 27.01 10.52
N LEU A 86 -13.48 27.19 10.02
CA LEU A 86 -13.97 26.69 8.76
C LEU A 86 -13.01 27.26 7.71
N LEU A 87 -11.83 26.63 7.57
CA LEU A 87 -10.99 26.77 6.41
C LEU A 87 -11.86 26.29 5.26
N LYS A 88 -12.58 27.24 4.66
CA LYS A 88 -13.38 27.07 3.46
C LYS A 88 -12.40 26.79 2.33
N ILE A 89 -11.88 25.58 2.30
CA ILE A 89 -11.15 25.04 1.17
C ILE A 89 -12.20 24.76 0.11
N ALA A 90 -12.42 25.75 -0.75
CA ALA A 90 -13.21 25.55 -1.95
C ALA A 90 -12.39 24.70 -2.92
N ILE A 91 -12.65 23.39 -2.95
CA ILE A 91 -12.08 22.50 -3.96
C ILE A 91 -12.71 22.88 -5.30
N ARG A 92 -12.01 23.70 -6.09
CA ARG A 92 -12.48 24.02 -7.44
C ARG A 92 -12.28 22.80 -8.35
N PRO A 93 -13.32 22.34 -9.06
CA PRO A 93 -13.14 21.32 -10.08
C PRO A 93 -12.15 21.80 -11.14
N ARG A 94 -11.29 20.90 -11.60
CA ARG A 94 -10.26 21.20 -12.61
C ARG A 94 -10.95 21.74 -13.87
N PRO A 95 -10.65 22.96 -14.34
CA PRO A 95 -11.22 23.47 -15.58
C PRO A 95 -10.72 22.60 -16.73
N ASN A 96 -11.63 21.83 -17.32
CA ASN A 96 -11.36 21.00 -18.48
C ASN A 96 -11.39 21.92 -19.72
N LYS A 97 -10.25 22.52 -20.05
CA LYS A 97 -10.06 23.27 -21.31
C LYS A 97 -9.00 22.56 -22.16
N GLY A 98 -9.47 22.02 -23.27
CA GLY A 98 -8.70 21.36 -24.32
C GLY A 98 -9.37 20.02 -24.66
N SER A 99 -10.06 19.85 -25.77
CA SER A 99 -10.00 20.58 -27.05
C SER A 99 -11.17 20.08 -27.91
N GLU A 100 -12.10 20.97 -28.26
CA GLU A 100 -13.02 20.75 -29.38
C GLU A 100 -12.34 21.34 -30.63
N ASN A 101 -12.07 20.44 -31.58
CA ASN A 101 -11.70 20.59 -32.99
C ASN A 101 -11.29 21.99 -33.50
N GLU A 102 -10.11 22.10 -34.14
CA GLU A 102 -9.98 22.30 -35.59
C GLU A 102 -8.56 21.89 -36.07
N SER A 103 -8.54 21.32 -37.27
CA SER A 103 -7.45 20.76 -38.08
C SER A 103 -6.05 21.41 -38.01
N SER A 104 -5.02 20.62 -37.70
CA SER A 104 -3.97 20.22 -38.65
C SER A 104 -2.75 19.61 -37.92
N GLU A 105 -2.38 18.42 -38.38
CA GLU A 105 -1.09 17.76 -38.22
C GLU A 105 -0.63 17.29 -36.82
N PHE A 106 -0.16 16.05 -36.79
CA PHE A 106 0.46 15.34 -35.66
C PHE A 106 -0.44 14.87 -34.51
N GLY A 107 -0.92 13.64 -34.66
CA GLY A 107 -1.36 12.81 -33.55
C GLY A 107 -2.40 11.81 -34.02
N ILE A 108 -1.95 10.73 -34.66
CA ILE A 108 -2.80 9.63 -35.12
C ILE A 108 -3.59 9.09 -33.92
N LYS A 109 -4.84 9.54 -33.79
CA LYS A 109 -5.89 8.97 -32.94
C LYS A 109 -7.07 8.63 -33.83
N GLN A 110 -7.09 7.44 -34.43
CA GLN A 110 -8.29 6.75 -34.95
C GLN A 110 -7.86 5.28 -35.11
N SER A 111 -8.59 4.21 -34.79
CA SER A 111 -9.86 3.91 -34.14
C SER A 111 -9.87 2.36 -33.97
N PRO A 112 -10.95 1.71 -33.49
CA PRO A 112 -10.95 0.29 -33.15
C PRO A 112 -11.11 -0.60 -34.39
N VAL A 113 -9.99 -0.95 -35.03
CA VAL A 113 -9.93 -2.11 -35.94
C VAL A 113 -8.63 -2.86 -35.67
N ARG A 114 -8.75 -3.94 -34.90
CA ARG A 114 -7.67 -4.84 -34.50
C ARG A 114 -7.24 -5.64 -35.75
N SER A 115 -6.17 -5.22 -36.42
CA SER A 115 -5.64 -5.95 -37.59
C SER A 115 -5.12 -7.34 -37.17
N VAL A 116 -5.35 -8.32 -38.04
CA VAL A 116 -5.07 -9.76 -37.83
C VAL A 116 -3.60 -10.05 -37.47
N GLU A 117 -2.68 -9.17 -37.84
CA GLU A 117 -1.24 -9.26 -37.57
C GLU A 117 -0.85 -9.16 -36.08
N GLU A 118 -1.60 -8.44 -35.24
CA GLU A 118 -1.24 -8.29 -33.80
C GLU A 118 -1.42 -9.59 -33.00
N ARG A 119 -2.34 -10.48 -33.41
CA ARG A 119 -2.56 -11.75 -32.71
C ARG A 119 -1.37 -12.71 -32.88
N LYS A 120 -0.67 -12.65 -34.01
CA LYS A 120 0.54 -13.45 -34.26
C LYS A 120 1.74 -13.00 -33.42
N GLU A 121 1.81 -11.72 -33.08
CA GLU A 121 2.90 -11.14 -32.27
C GLU A 121 2.88 -11.70 -30.84
N TYR A 122 1.68 -11.77 -30.24
CA TYR A 122 1.51 -12.30 -28.88
C TYR A 122 1.94 -13.76 -28.76
N ASP A 123 1.50 -14.61 -29.70
CA ASP A 123 1.86 -16.03 -29.70
C ASP A 123 3.36 -16.25 -29.96
N ARG A 124 3.98 -15.41 -30.81
CA ARG A 124 5.43 -15.43 -31.05
C ARG A 124 6.22 -15.03 -29.80
N ALA A 125 5.80 -13.99 -29.09
CA ALA A 125 6.43 -13.57 -27.85
C ALA A 125 6.30 -14.65 -26.77
N ARG A 126 5.13 -15.28 -26.67
CA ARG A 126 4.87 -16.40 -25.75
C ARG A 126 5.77 -17.60 -26.05
N ALA A 127 5.92 -18.00 -27.31
CA ALA A 127 6.81 -19.11 -27.68
C ALA A 127 8.28 -18.85 -27.30
N ARG A 128 8.77 -17.60 -27.36
CA ARG A 128 10.13 -17.27 -26.91
C ARG A 128 10.37 -17.50 -25.42
N ILE A 129 9.36 -17.26 -24.59
CA ILE A 129 9.46 -17.40 -23.12
C ILE A 129 9.22 -18.85 -22.70
N PHE A 130 8.27 -19.54 -23.34
CA PHE A 130 7.78 -20.84 -22.87
C PHE A 130 8.24 -22.04 -23.72
N SER A 131 8.90 -21.84 -24.86
CA SER A 131 9.35 -22.93 -25.75
C SER A 131 10.87 -23.08 -25.87
N SER A 132 11.67 -22.24 -25.19
CA SER A 132 13.10 -22.52 -25.08
C SER A 132 13.35 -23.61 -24.04
N PRO A 133 13.93 -24.77 -24.37
CA PRO A 133 14.46 -25.65 -23.33
C PRO A 133 15.58 -24.88 -22.62
N SER A 134 15.41 -24.67 -21.33
CA SER A 134 16.37 -24.02 -20.44
C SER A 134 17.69 -24.80 -20.45
N THR A 135 18.56 -24.52 -21.42
CA THR A 135 19.96 -24.91 -21.36
C THR A 135 20.70 -23.84 -20.59
N PHE A 136 20.46 -23.81 -19.27
CA PHE A 136 21.41 -23.21 -18.34
C PHE A 136 22.59 -24.19 -18.22
N LYS A 137 23.48 -24.15 -19.22
CA LYS A 137 24.83 -24.70 -19.08
C LYS A 137 25.61 -23.76 -18.16
N PHE A 138 25.69 -24.09 -16.88
CA PHE A 138 26.74 -23.55 -16.02
C PHE A 138 28.08 -24.08 -16.53
N PRO A 139 29.09 -23.23 -16.78
CA PRO A 139 30.43 -23.72 -17.04
C PRO A 139 30.98 -24.33 -15.74
N LEU A 140 31.20 -25.65 -15.76
CA LEU A 140 32.08 -26.31 -14.80
C LEU A 140 33.51 -25.83 -15.11
N ILE A 141 34.10 -25.13 -14.15
CA ILE A 141 35.50 -24.71 -14.19
C ILE A 141 36.34 -25.88 -13.61
N PRO A 142 37.47 -26.27 -14.25
CA PRO A 142 38.36 -27.34 -13.78
C PRO A 142 39.12 -26.98 -12.50
#